data_AF-G7P837-F1
#
_entry.id   AF-G7P837-F1
#
_cell.length_a   1.000
_cell.length_b   1.000
_cell.length_c   1.000
_cell.angle_alpha   90.00
_cell.angle_beta   90.00
_cell.angle_gamma   90.00
#
_symmetry.space_group_name_H-M   'P 1'
#
loop_
_entity.id
_entity.type
_entity.pdbx_description
1 polymer ?
#
loop_
_entity_poly.entity_id
_entity_poly.type
_entity_poly.pdbx_seq_one_letter_code
_entity_poly.pdbx_strand_id
1 'polypeptide(L)' 'VIGLEDLIPETAFPGKHFQDISWFLHPFRLSVALHATKTRVGFLREVGIPGYRGERINQLIHQLK' A
#
# COMPACT_ATOMS: atom_id res chain seq x y z
N VAL A 1 22.21 -11.00 -4.93
CA VAL A 1 21.00 -11.05 -4.09
C VAL A 1 20.70 -9.62 -3.67
N ILE A 2 19.61 -9.03 -4.14
CA ILE A 2 19.19 -7.69 -3.69
C ILE A 2 18.48 -7.93 -2.36
N GLY A 3 18.99 -7.35 -1.27
CA GLY A 3 18.38 -7.46 0.05
C GLY A 3 17.14 -6.59 0.15
N LEU A 4 16.19 -6.98 1.01
CA LEU A 4 15.03 -6.13 1.35
C LEU A 4 15.47 -4.76 1.89
N GLU A 5 16.62 -4.71 2.56
CA GLU A 5 17.21 -3.49 3.12
C GLU A 5 17.64 -2.47 2.05
N ASP A 6 17.94 -2.91 0.83
CA ASP A 6 18.29 -2.03 -0.30
C ASP A 6 17.04 -1.57 -1.08
N LEU A 7 15.99 -2.40 -1.06
CA LEU A 7 14.75 -2.18 -1.80
C LEU A 7 13.83 -1.12 -1.19
N ILE A 8 13.72 -1.11 0.14
CA ILE A 8 12.86 -0.18 0.89
C ILE A 8 13.28 1.28 0.68
N PRO A 9 14.55 1.67 0.88
CA PRO A 9 14.96 3.07 0.73
C PRO A 9 14.81 3.58 -0.70
N GLU A 10 15.09 2.76 -1.74
CA GLU A 10 14.91 3.22 -3.12
C GLU A 10 13.43 3.29 -3.56
N THR A 11 12.54 2.56 -2.88
CA THR A 11 11.09 2.72 -3.06
C THR A 11 10.53 3.92 -2.29
N ALA A 12 11.04 4.17 -1.08
CA ALA A 12 10.60 5.29 -0.23
C ALA A 12 11.11 6.65 -0.74
N PHE A 13 12.31 6.67 -1.31
CA PHE A 13 12.93 7.83 -1.93
C PHE A 13 13.20 7.49 -3.40
N PRO A 14 12.32 7.92 -4.33
CA PRO A 14 12.42 7.52 -5.74
C PRO A 14 13.74 8.02 -6.33
N GLY A 15 14.66 7.07 -6.54
CA GLY A 15 15.96 7.29 -7.16
C GLY A 15 15.95 6.94 -8.64
N LYS A 16 17.16 6.76 -9.19
CA LYS A 16 17.37 6.39 -10.60
C LYS A 16 16.80 5.00 -10.95
N HIS A 17 16.71 4.10 -9.97
CA HIS A 17 16.27 2.71 -10.19
C HIS A 17 14.85 2.44 -9.70
N PHE A 18 14.11 3.49 -9.31
CA PHE A 18 12.75 3.34 -8.81
C PHE A 18 11.84 2.61 -9.79
N GLN A 19 12.00 2.90 -11.10
CA GLN A 19 11.22 2.25 -12.14
C GLN A 19 11.54 0.75 -12.20
N ASP A 20 12.82 0.37 -12.33
CA ASP A 20 13.24 -1.03 -12.36
C ASP A 20 12.78 -1.81 -11.11
N ILE A 21 12.88 -1.19 -9.94
CA ILE A 21 12.41 -1.77 -8.68
C ILE A 21 10.89 -1.91 -8.63
N SER A 22 10.15 -0.90 -9.11
CA SER A 22 8.68 -0.96 -9.18
C SER A 22 8.20 -2.02 -10.18
N TRP A 23 8.95 -2.28 -11.26
CA TRP A 23 8.67 -3.36 -12.21
C TRP A 23 9.06 -4.73 -11.66
N PHE A 24 10.11 -4.79 -10.84
CA PHE A 24 10.53 -5.99 -10.14
C PHE A 24 9.52 -6.39 -9.05
N LEU A 25 8.95 -5.42 -8.34
CA LEU A 25 7.90 -5.64 -7.35
C LEU A 25 6.59 -6.04 -8.04
N HIS A 26 6.14 -7.26 -7.79
CA HIS A 26 4.80 -7.68 -8.20
C HIS A 26 3.74 -6.91 -7.40
N PRO A 27 2.55 -6.61 -7.97
CA PRO A 27 1.47 -5.97 -7.24
C PRO A 27 1.19 -6.65 -5.91
N PHE A 28 1.24 -5.88 -4.82
CA PHE A 28 0.96 -6.40 -3.49
C PHE A 28 -0.51 -6.84 -3.42
N ARG A 29 -0.73 -8.14 -3.16
CA ARG A 29 -2.08 -8.66 -2.87
C ARG A 29 -2.41 -8.32 -1.42
N LEU A 30 -3.12 -7.21 -1.25
CA LEU A 30 -3.64 -6.78 0.05
C LEU A 30 -4.94 -7.52 0.35
N SER A 31 -5.06 -8.06 1.56
CA SER A 31 -6.32 -8.64 2.03
C SER A 31 -7.34 -7.55 2.35
N VAL A 32 -8.61 -7.93 2.49
CA VAL A 32 -9.67 -7.01 2.94
C VAL A 32 -9.31 -6.52 4.34
N ALA A 33 -9.41 -5.21 4.56
CA ALA A 33 -9.03 -4.60 5.84
C ALA A 33 -9.77 -5.30 6.98
N LEU A 34 -9.03 -5.81 7.97
CA LEU A 34 -9.61 -6.32 9.20
C LEU A 34 -10.49 -5.19 9.74
N HIS A 35 -11.79 -5.47 9.92
CA HIS A 35 -12.88 -4.55 10.29
C HIS A 35 -13.68 -3.94 9.14
N ALA A 36 -13.13 -3.79 7.93
CA ALA A 36 -13.96 -3.32 6.82
C ALA A 36 -14.92 -4.42 6.37
N THR A 37 -16.20 -4.11 6.42
CA THR A 37 -17.25 -4.94 5.81
C THR A 37 -16.93 -5.21 4.33
N LYS A 38 -16.98 -6.49 3.90
CA LYS A 38 -16.67 -6.95 2.52
C LYS A 38 -17.52 -6.28 1.41
N THR A 39 -18.49 -5.46 1.78
CA THR A 39 -19.39 -4.76 0.88
C THR A 39 -18.86 -3.36 0.58
N ARG A 40 -18.86 -2.96 -0.70
CA ARG A 40 -18.41 -1.64 -1.18
C ARG A 40 -18.98 -0.45 -0.38
N VAL A 41 -20.24 -0.55 0.04
CA VAL A 41 -20.93 0.48 0.85
C VAL A 41 -20.37 0.55 2.28
N GLY A 42 -20.06 -0.60 2.87
CA GLY A 42 -19.49 -0.70 4.20
C GLY A 42 -18.03 -0.23 4.23
N PHE A 43 -17.25 -0.60 3.22
CA PHE A 43 -15.90 -0.06 3.02
C PHE A 43 -15.90 1.47 2.88
N LEU A 44 -16.78 2.05 2.07
CA LEU A 44 -16.88 3.51 1.94
C LEU A 44 -17.28 4.20 3.25
N ARG A 45 -18.06 3.53 4.10
CA ARG A 45 -18.51 4.08 5.38
C ARG A 45 -17.43 4.00 6.46
N GLU A 46 -16.66 2.91 6.51
CA GLU A 46 -15.61 2.69 7.52
C GLU A 46 -14.28 3.29 7.10
N VAL A 47 -13.90 3.11 5.84
CA VAL A 47 -12.63 3.58 5.29
C VAL A 47 -12.78 5.00 4.75
N GLY A 48 -13.97 5.45 4.36
CA GLY A 48 -14.21 6.81 3.87
C GLY A 48 -14.10 6.96 2.35
N ILE A 49 -14.07 8.21 1.88
CA ILE A 49 -14.10 8.56 0.45
C ILE A 49 -12.81 8.07 -0.26
N PRO A 50 -12.90 7.51 -1.49
CA PRO A 50 -11.72 7.23 -2.31
C PRO A 50 -11.02 8.53 -2.70
N GLY A 51 -9.70 8.54 -2.69
CA GLY A 51 -8.91 9.73 -3.04
C GLY A 51 -7.61 9.85 -2.23
N TYR A 52 -7.00 11.02 -2.32
CA TYR A 52 -5.78 11.34 -1.57
C TYR A 52 -6.04 11.36 -0.06
N ARG A 53 -5.32 10.51 0.67
CA ARG A 53 -5.47 10.35 2.13
C ARG A 53 -4.30 10.88 2.94
N GLY A 54 -3.23 11.33 2.27
CA GLY A 54 -1.98 11.70 2.93
C GLY A 54 -1.52 10.60 3.90
N GLU A 55 -1.16 10.98 5.12
CA GLU A 55 -0.64 10.07 6.15
C GLU A 55 -1.64 9.01 6.63
N ARG A 56 -2.96 9.23 6.46
CA ARG A 56 -4.00 8.24 6.85
C ARG A 56 -3.95 6.97 6.01
N ILE A 57 -3.22 6.96 4.89
CA ILE A 57 -3.02 5.74 4.09
C ILE A 57 -2.26 4.66 4.86
N ASN A 58 -1.30 5.03 5.71
CA ASN A 58 -0.50 4.07 6.47
C ASN A 58 -1.35 3.34 7.51
N GLN A 59 -2.32 4.03 8.12
CA GLN A 59 -3.29 3.42 9.01
C GLN A 59 -4.15 2.38 8.27
N LEU A 60 -4.56 2.69 7.05
CA LEU A 60 -5.32 1.76 6.22
C LEU A 60 -4.48 0.54 5.81
N ILE A 61 -3.23 0.74 5.41
CA ILE A 61 -2.30 -0.36 5.06
C ILE A 61 -2.12 -1.33 6.24
N HIS A 62 -2.00 -0.82 7.47
CA HIS A 62 -1.92 -1.69 8.66
C HIS A 62 -3.18 -2.52 8.93
N GLN A 63 -4.35 -2.07 8.45
CA GLN A 63 -5.60 -2.83 8.55
C GLN A 63 -5.73 -3.86 7.43
N LEU A 64 -5.12 -3.62 6.27
CA LEU A 64 -5.05 -4.50 5.11
C LEU A 64 -3.94 -5.57 5.27
N LYS A 65 -4.07 -6.48 6.25
CA LYS A 65 -3.19 -7.66 6.41
C LYS A 65 -3.70 -8.86 5.64
#